data_AF-A0A7D3WWW4-F1
#
_entry.id   AF-A0A7D3WWW4-F1
#
_cell.length_a   1.000
_cell.length_b   1.000
_cell.length_c   1.000
_cell.angle_alpha   90.00
_cell.angle_beta   90.00
_cell.angle_gamma   90.00
#
_symmetry.space_group_name_H-M   'P 1'
#
loop_
_entity.id
_entity.type
_entity.pdbx_description
1 polymer ?
#
loop_
_entity_poly.entity_id
_entity_poly.type
_entity_poly.pdbx_seq_one_letter_code
_entity_poly.pdbx_strand_id
1 'polypeptide(L)'
;MKKRPDKRLLGRRELIDLPALGLLGVVAKVDTGAYTSAIHCADLHLETDPATGRPVLHVRLLDPEHPATDGQPLAFHEFAERNIRSSNGEVQARYVIRTVVQLYGEDFSTEFSLADRSDLKHPVLLGRSLLRQGRFVVDVARRDMAYQAERRAAAKNALPSAAPGGPV
;
A
#
# COMPACT_ATOMS: atom_id res chain seq x y z
N MET A 1 28.31 -16.88 -6.45
CA MET A 1 27.13 -16.36 -5.71
C MET A 1 26.62 -15.10 -6.40
N LYS A 2 25.35 -15.03 -6.82
CA LYS A 2 24.78 -13.80 -7.40
C LYS A 2 24.68 -12.72 -6.32
N LYS A 3 25.28 -11.54 -6.55
CA LYS A 3 25.22 -10.39 -5.63
C LYS A 3 23.75 -9.99 -5.48
N ARG A 4 23.25 -10.00 -4.25
CA ARG A 4 21.87 -9.59 -3.97
C ARG A 4 21.75 -8.08 -4.21
N PRO A 5 20.67 -7.57 -4.82
CA PRO A 5 20.48 -6.14 -5.05
C PRO A 5 20.51 -5.35 -3.73
N ASP A 6 20.98 -4.12 -3.79
CA ASP A 6 21.12 -3.27 -2.61
C ASP A 6 19.77 -2.97 -1.95
N LYS A 7 19.80 -2.74 -0.63
CA LYS A 7 18.59 -2.38 0.11
C LYS A 7 18.19 -0.95 -0.24
N ARG A 8 16.89 -0.69 -0.38
CA ARG A 8 16.33 0.65 -0.61
C ARG A 8 15.79 1.23 0.68
N LEU A 9 15.87 2.55 0.83
CA LEU A 9 15.36 3.24 2.01
C LEU A 9 13.86 3.53 1.86
N LEU A 10 13.07 3.33 2.91
CA LEU A 10 11.77 3.97 3.05
C LEU A 10 11.85 4.92 4.24
N GLY A 11 11.08 6.00 4.19
CA GLY A 11 10.82 6.83 5.37
C GLY A 11 9.89 6.14 6.36
N ARG A 12 9.66 6.76 7.51
CA ARG A 12 8.60 6.32 8.46
C ARG A 12 7.18 6.44 7.89
N ARG A 13 7.04 7.21 6.82
CA ARG A 13 5.80 7.44 6.07
C ARG A 13 6.17 7.45 4.60
N GLU A 14 5.32 6.84 3.78
CA GLU A 14 5.42 6.89 2.33
C GLU A 14 4.10 7.36 1.72
N LEU A 15 4.21 7.95 0.53
CA LEU A 15 3.09 8.19 -0.37
C LEU A 15 3.04 7.01 -1.34
N ILE A 16 1.93 6.29 -1.39
CA ILE A 16 1.80 5.06 -2.18
C ILE A 16 0.57 5.08 -3.06
N ASP A 17 0.63 4.29 -4.12
CA ASP A 17 -0.50 3.97 -4.97
C ASP A 17 -0.90 2.50 -4.78
N LEU A 18 -2.22 2.27 -4.76
CA LEU A 18 -2.88 0.97 -4.72
C LEU A 18 -3.81 0.90 -5.94
N PRO A 19 -3.27 0.74 -7.16
CA PRO A 19 -4.02 0.95 -8.40
C PRO A 19 -5.23 0.03 -8.55
N ALA A 20 -5.12 -1.23 -8.12
CA ALA A 20 -6.22 -2.19 -8.17
C ALA A 20 -7.39 -1.83 -7.21
N LEU A 21 -7.15 -0.92 -6.27
CA LEU A 21 -8.17 -0.40 -5.35
C LEU A 21 -8.65 1.00 -5.74
N GLY A 22 -8.14 1.57 -6.84
CA GLY A 22 -8.45 2.94 -7.26
C GLY A 22 -7.86 4.02 -6.34
N LEU A 23 -6.98 3.67 -5.39
CA LEU A 23 -6.44 4.63 -4.43
C LEU A 23 -5.06 5.11 -4.88
N LEU A 24 -4.94 6.42 -5.10
CA LEU A 24 -3.69 7.07 -5.52
C LEU A 24 -3.24 8.12 -4.51
N GLY A 25 -1.94 8.24 -4.29
CA GLY A 25 -1.36 9.24 -3.39
C GLY A 25 -1.78 9.03 -1.93
N VAL A 26 -1.92 7.78 -1.48
CA VAL A 26 -2.34 7.48 -0.11
C VAL A 26 -1.15 7.58 0.84
N VAL A 27 -1.36 8.21 1.99
CA VAL A 27 -0.37 8.28 3.05
C VAL A 27 -0.36 6.96 3.84
N ALA A 28 0.74 6.22 3.75
CA ALA A 28 0.94 5.01 4.52
C ALA A 28 2.04 5.16 5.56
N LYS A 29 1.79 4.70 6.80
CA LYS A 29 2.83 4.57 7.81
C LYS A 29 3.63 3.29 7.54
N VAL A 30 4.95 3.40 7.52
CA VAL A 30 5.82 2.21 7.46
C VAL A 30 5.96 1.64 8.87
N ASP A 31 5.44 0.44 9.09
CA ASP A 31 5.27 -0.13 10.42
C ASP A 31 6.04 -1.46 10.56
N THR A 32 7.23 -1.38 11.15
CA THR A 32 8.05 -2.58 11.42
C THR A 32 7.49 -3.46 12.55
N GLY A 33 6.50 -2.97 13.32
CA GLY A 33 5.79 -3.76 14.33
C GLY A 33 4.72 -4.67 13.72
N ALA A 34 4.13 -4.25 12.60
CA ALA A 34 3.11 -5.02 11.90
C ALA A 34 3.73 -6.10 10.99
N TYR A 35 3.20 -7.33 10.99
CA TYR A 35 3.61 -8.35 10.04
C TYR A 35 2.96 -8.14 8.67
N THR A 36 1.62 -8.11 8.66
CA THR A 36 0.78 -7.84 7.48
C THR A 36 0.50 -6.35 7.39
N SER A 37 0.44 -5.81 6.17
CA SER A 37 -0.07 -4.46 5.94
C SER A 37 -1.54 -4.35 6.34
N ALA A 38 -2.02 -3.15 6.62
CA ALA A 38 -3.40 -2.93 7.03
C ALA A 38 -3.98 -1.69 6.35
N ILE A 39 -5.27 -1.70 6.06
CA ILE A 39 -6.00 -0.57 5.49
C ILE A 39 -7.27 -0.34 6.29
N HIS A 40 -7.58 0.94 6.52
CA HIS A 40 -8.81 1.35 7.15
C HIS A 40 -9.99 1.02 6.24
N CYS A 41 -11.03 0.44 6.83
CA CYS A 41 -12.28 0.21 6.15
C CYS A 41 -13.50 0.47 7.04
N ALA A 42 -14.62 0.73 6.38
CA ALA A 42 -15.96 0.83 6.94
C ALA A 42 -16.95 -0.01 6.10
N ASP A 43 -18.18 -0.16 6.61
CA ASP A 43 -19.29 -0.86 5.95
C ASP A 43 -18.92 -2.26 5.44
N LEU A 44 -18.11 -3.01 6.19
CA LEU A 44 -17.68 -4.35 5.80
C LEU A 44 -18.80 -5.36 6.00
N HIS A 45 -19.18 -6.09 4.94
CA HIS A 45 -20.18 -7.17 5.01
C HIS A 45 -19.98 -8.20 3.89
N LEU A 46 -20.55 -9.39 4.09
CA LEU A 46 -20.58 -10.46 3.08
C LEU A 46 -21.97 -10.53 2.44
N GLU A 47 -21.99 -10.64 1.11
CA GLU A 47 -23.16 -11.02 0.34
C GLU A 47 -22.89 -12.33 -0.41
N THR A 48 -23.95 -13.02 -0.84
CA THR A 48 -23.82 -14.20 -1.69
C THR A 48 -24.08 -13.78 -3.13
N ASP A 49 -23.14 -14.07 -4.02
CA ASP A 49 -23.34 -13.88 -5.46
C ASP A 49 -24.47 -14.80 -5.95
N PRO A 50 -25.59 -14.27 -6.45
CA PRO A 50 -26.73 -15.09 -6.88
C PRO A 50 -26.43 -15.94 -8.11
N ALA A 51 -25.42 -15.59 -8.92
CA ALA A 51 -25.05 -16.34 -10.12
C ALA A 51 -24.11 -17.51 -9.79
N THR A 52 -23.23 -17.35 -8.79
CA THR A 52 -22.19 -18.36 -8.47
C THR A 52 -22.39 -19.06 -7.13
N GLY A 53 -23.24 -18.53 -6.25
CA GLY A 53 -23.45 -19.01 -4.88
C GLY A 53 -22.26 -18.77 -3.95
N ARG A 54 -21.23 -18.02 -4.39
CA ARG A 54 -20.01 -17.77 -3.62
C ARG A 54 -20.12 -16.48 -2.80
N PRO A 55 -19.43 -16.39 -1.65
CA PRO A 55 -19.41 -15.16 -0.87
C PRO A 55 -18.63 -14.05 -1.60
N VAL A 56 -19.14 -12.84 -1.49
CA VAL A 56 -18.53 -11.60 -1.99
C VAL A 56 -18.36 -10.65 -0.80
N LEU A 57 -17.15 -10.15 -0.61
CA LEU A 57 -16.83 -9.21 0.46
C LEU A 57 -17.00 -7.78 -0.04
N HIS A 58 -17.96 -7.06 0.53
CA HIS A 58 -18.21 -5.64 0.27
C HIS A 58 -17.58 -4.80 1.36
N VAL A 59 -16.91 -3.71 0.97
CA VAL A 59 -16.19 -2.84 1.91
C VAL A 59 -15.98 -1.45 1.33
N ARG A 60 -16.06 -0.40 2.17
CA ARG A 60 -15.54 0.93 1.83
C ARG A 60 -14.13 1.09 2.39
N LEU A 61 -13.19 1.54 1.58
CA LEU A 61 -11.81 1.79 2.01
C LEU A 61 -11.57 3.28 2.25
N LEU A 62 -10.84 3.58 3.32
CA LEU A 62 -10.60 4.94 3.83
C LEU A 62 -11.90 5.64 4.25
N ASP A 63 -11.78 6.83 4.86
CA ASP A 63 -12.93 7.68 5.16
C ASP A 63 -13.48 8.31 3.86
N PRO A 64 -14.80 8.50 3.72
CA PRO A 64 -15.40 9.11 2.53
C PRO A 64 -14.85 10.50 2.17
N GLU A 65 -14.42 11.26 3.16
CA GLU A 65 -13.82 12.60 2.98
C GLU A 65 -12.34 12.54 2.59
N HIS A 66 -11.72 11.34 2.58
CA HIS A 66 -10.31 11.20 2.24
C HIS A 66 -10.08 11.43 0.74
N PRO A 67 -9.17 12.33 0.34
CA PRO A 67 -9.02 12.78 -1.05
C PRO A 67 -8.54 11.71 -2.05
N ALA A 68 -8.19 10.53 -1.56
CA ALA A 68 -7.69 9.41 -2.35
C ALA A 68 -8.75 8.33 -2.64
N THR A 69 -9.98 8.51 -2.16
CA THR A 69 -11.11 7.61 -2.41
C THR A 69 -12.28 8.42 -2.98
N ASP A 70 -13.10 7.78 -3.82
CA ASP A 70 -14.40 8.31 -4.27
C ASP A 70 -15.54 7.88 -3.35
N GLY A 71 -15.19 7.18 -2.25
CA GLY A 71 -16.12 6.66 -1.25
C GLY A 71 -16.94 5.47 -1.73
N GLN A 72 -16.76 4.97 -2.96
CA GLN A 72 -17.54 3.87 -3.49
C GLN A 72 -17.17 2.54 -2.81
N PRO A 73 -18.15 1.66 -2.54
CA PRO A 73 -17.85 0.34 -2.02
C PRO A 73 -17.12 -0.51 -3.08
N LEU A 74 -16.12 -1.25 -2.62
CA LEU A 74 -15.40 -2.25 -3.39
C LEU A 74 -15.92 -3.65 -3.05
N ALA A 75 -15.89 -4.55 -4.02
CA ALA A 75 -16.30 -5.94 -3.89
C ALA A 75 -15.13 -6.89 -4.21
N PHE A 76 -14.92 -7.89 -3.36
CA PHE A 76 -13.84 -8.87 -3.51
C PHE A 76 -14.39 -10.30 -3.49
N HIS A 77 -14.05 -11.08 -4.52
CA HIS A 77 -14.32 -12.53 -4.57
C HIS A 77 -13.19 -13.36 -3.94
N GLU A 78 -11.98 -12.80 -3.86
CA GLU A 78 -10.81 -13.45 -3.27
C GLU A 78 -10.40 -12.73 -1.99
N PHE A 79 -10.66 -13.39 -0.86
CA PHE A 79 -10.27 -12.92 0.46
C PHE A 79 -10.05 -14.12 1.39
N ALA A 80 -9.35 -13.89 2.50
CA ALA A 80 -9.16 -14.87 3.56
C ALA A 80 -9.50 -14.26 4.90
N GLU A 81 -10.00 -15.07 5.83
CA GLU A 81 -10.16 -14.66 7.23
C GLU A 81 -8.94 -15.09 8.04
N ARG A 82 -8.38 -14.19 8.85
CA ARG A 82 -7.22 -14.46 9.70
C ARG A 82 -7.39 -13.84 11.07
N ASN A 83 -6.96 -14.57 12.10
CA ASN A 83 -6.79 -14.03 13.44
C ASN A 83 -5.56 -13.12 13.47
N ILE A 84 -5.78 -11.83 13.66
CA ILE A 84 -4.74 -10.80 13.70
C ILE A 84 -4.67 -10.21 15.10
N ARG A 85 -3.46 -10.23 15.67
CA ARG A 85 -3.17 -9.59 16.96
C ARG A 85 -2.76 -8.14 16.77
N SER A 86 -3.46 -7.21 17.40
CA SER A 86 -3.08 -5.79 17.44
C SER A 86 -2.00 -5.53 18.49
N SER A 87 -1.41 -4.34 18.44
CA SER A 87 -0.37 -3.90 19.38
C SER A 87 -0.84 -3.81 20.84
N ASN A 88 -2.15 -3.71 21.08
CA ASN A 88 -2.77 -3.76 22.41
C ASN A 88 -2.94 -5.20 22.94
N GLY A 89 -2.58 -6.23 22.17
CA GLY A 89 -2.66 -7.64 22.56
C GLY A 89 -3.97 -8.33 22.21
N GLU A 90 -5.00 -7.59 21.77
CA GLU A 90 -6.27 -8.16 21.35
C GLU A 90 -6.13 -8.94 20.05
N VAL A 91 -6.86 -10.04 19.93
CA VAL A 91 -6.93 -10.86 18.73
C VAL A 91 -8.31 -10.71 18.13
N GLN A 92 -8.36 -10.36 16.85
CA GLN A 92 -9.60 -10.20 16.09
C GLN A 92 -9.51 -11.00 14.80
N ALA A 93 -10.59 -11.65 14.42
CA ALA A 93 -10.72 -12.20 13.09
C ALA A 93 -10.93 -11.05 12.09
N ARG A 94 -10.09 -11.00 11.05
CA ARG A 94 -10.11 -9.95 10.03
C ARG A 94 -10.03 -10.55 8.65
N TYR A 95 -10.74 -9.95 7.72
CA TYR A 95 -10.59 -10.25 6.31
C TYR A 95 -9.28 -9.67 5.78
N VAL A 96 -8.65 -10.43 4.88
CA VAL A 96 -7.38 -10.10 4.25
C VAL A 96 -7.58 -10.21 2.76
N ILE A 97 -7.24 -9.14 2.05
CA ILE A 97 -7.25 -9.08 0.58
C ILE A 97 -5.82 -9.00 0.06
N ARG A 98 -5.61 -9.46 -1.17
CA ARG A 98 -4.35 -9.31 -1.88
C ARG A 98 -4.47 -8.18 -2.89
N THR A 99 -3.50 -7.28 -2.92
CA THR A 99 -3.45 -6.16 -3.87
C THR A 99 -2.00 -5.82 -4.21
N VAL A 100 -1.81 -4.79 -5.04
CA VAL A 100 -0.50 -4.29 -5.47
C VAL A 100 -0.26 -2.91 -4.85
N VAL A 101 0.90 -2.74 -4.25
CA VAL A 101 1.43 -1.44 -3.81
C VAL A 101 2.52 -1.01 -4.78
N GLN A 102 2.49 0.24 -5.23
CA GLN A 102 3.57 0.81 -6.02
C GLN A 102 4.55 1.59 -5.14
N LEU A 103 5.83 1.25 -5.23
CA LEU A 103 6.93 1.92 -4.55
C LEU A 103 8.15 1.91 -5.46
N TYR A 104 8.85 3.05 -5.61
CA TYR A 104 10.02 3.18 -6.48
C TYR A 104 9.73 2.83 -7.95
N GLY A 105 8.50 3.07 -8.41
CA GLY A 105 8.02 2.67 -9.74
C GLY A 105 7.96 1.15 -9.95
N GLU A 106 7.99 0.37 -8.87
CA GLU A 106 7.86 -1.09 -8.90
C GLU A 106 6.58 -1.56 -8.20
N ASP A 107 5.99 -2.63 -8.75
CA ASP A 107 4.80 -3.27 -8.22
C ASP A 107 5.13 -4.34 -7.18
N PHE A 108 4.55 -4.22 -6.00
CA PHE A 108 4.66 -5.21 -4.93
C PHE A 108 3.29 -5.80 -4.59
N SER A 109 3.09 -7.05 -5.00
CA SER A 109 1.91 -7.81 -4.58
C SER A 109 2.02 -8.20 -3.11
N THR A 110 1.12 -7.70 -2.27
CA THR A 110 1.10 -7.96 -0.82
C THR A 110 -0.33 -8.08 -0.30
N GLU A 111 -0.47 -8.66 0.87
CA GLU A 111 -1.73 -8.75 1.59
C GLU A 111 -1.97 -7.50 2.46
N PHE A 112 -3.23 -7.09 2.54
CA PHE A 112 -3.73 -6.09 3.47
C PHE A 112 -4.86 -6.68 4.31
N SER A 113 -4.74 -6.57 5.63
CA SER A 113 -5.87 -6.80 6.52
C SER A 113 -6.80 -5.59 6.50
N LEU A 114 -8.09 -5.84 6.33
CA LEU A 114 -9.15 -4.86 6.49
C LEU A 114 -9.41 -4.66 7.98
N ALA A 115 -9.31 -3.44 8.47
CA ALA A 115 -9.47 -3.13 9.88
C ALA A 115 -10.19 -1.78 10.08
N ASP A 116 -10.99 -1.68 11.13
CA ASP A 116 -11.40 -0.38 11.65
C ASP A 116 -10.18 0.30 12.29
N ARG A 117 -9.91 1.52 11.86
CA ARG A 117 -8.78 2.37 12.23
C ARG A 117 -9.22 3.83 12.34
N SER A 118 -10.51 4.08 12.49
CA SER A 118 -11.12 5.43 12.56
C SER A 118 -10.46 6.30 13.64
N ASP A 119 -10.09 5.71 14.77
CA ASP A 119 -9.40 6.42 15.87
C ASP A 119 -7.89 6.66 15.63
N LEU A 120 -7.34 6.22 14.49
CA LEU A 120 -5.90 6.22 14.22
C LEU A 120 -5.51 7.19 13.11
N LYS A 121 -4.42 7.93 13.33
CA LYS A 121 -3.88 8.93 12.40
C LYS A 121 -3.55 8.44 10.98
N HIS A 122 -3.27 7.15 10.81
CA HIS A 122 -2.83 6.60 9.54
C HIS A 122 -3.79 5.49 9.08
N PRO A 123 -4.53 5.73 7.98
CA PRO A 123 -5.50 4.76 7.47
C PRO A 123 -4.79 3.56 6.85
N VAL A 124 -3.54 3.71 6.38
CA VAL A 124 -2.77 2.62 5.79
C VAL A 124 -1.47 2.36 6.56
N LEU A 125 -1.15 1.08 6.75
CA LEU A 125 0.12 0.57 7.28
C LEU A 125 0.82 -0.31 6.24
N LEU A 126 2.14 -0.14 6.09
CA LEU A 126 3.01 -1.05 5.37
C LEU A 126 3.73 -1.98 6.34
N GLY A 127 3.37 -3.26 6.33
CA GLY A 127 3.90 -4.27 7.25
C GLY A 127 5.19 -4.94 6.76
N ARG A 128 5.84 -5.70 7.65
CA ARG A 128 7.12 -6.37 7.40
C ARG A 128 7.12 -7.34 6.21
N SER A 129 5.98 -7.95 5.85
CA SER A 129 5.91 -8.83 4.68
C SER A 129 6.32 -8.11 3.39
N LEU A 130 5.70 -6.95 3.13
CA LEU A 130 6.06 -6.07 2.02
C LEU A 130 7.51 -5.56 2.14
N LEU A 131 7.92 -5.14 3.35
CA LEU A 131 9.28 -4.63 3.58
C LEU A 131 10.36 -5.67 3.24
N ARG A 132 10.12 -6.94 3.57
CA ARG A 132 11.04 -8.04 3.24
C ARG A 132 11.07 -8.33 1.75
N GLN A 133 9.92 -8.30 1.07
CA GLN A 133 9.82 -8.52 -0.37
C GLN A 133 10.61 -7.47 -1.15
N GLY A 134 10.43 -6.19 -0.84
CA GLY A 134 11.15 -5.08 -1.51
C GLY A 134 12.56 -4.80 -0.99
N ARG A 135 13.02 -5.56 0.02
CA ARG A 135 14.32 -5.40 0.70
C ARG A 135 14.53 -3.98 1.23
N PHE A 136 13.50 -3.45 1.89
CA PHE A 136 13.50 -2.09 2.39
C PHE A 136 14.16 -1.97 3.77
N VAL A 137 14.77 -0.81 4.01
CA VAL A 137 15.25 -0.35 5.33
C VAL A 137 14.52 0.93 5.67
N VAL A 138 14.01 1.01 6.90
CA VAL A 138 13.22 2.16 7.34
C VAL A 138 14.14 3.18 8.01
N ASP A 139 14.24 4.37 7.41
CA ASP A 139 14.87 5.55 8.00
C ASP A 139 13.77 6.44 8.61
N VAL A 140 13.70 6.44 9.95
CA VAL A 140 12.67 7.16 10.69
C VAL A 140 12.80 8.68 10.63
N ALA A 141 13.97 9.20 10.24
CA ALA A 141 14.21 10.62 10.03
C ALA A 141 13.68 11.11 8.68
N ARG A 142 13.34 10.19 7.76
CA ARG A 142 12.89 10.49 6.39
C ARG A 142 11.40 10.21 6.19
N ARG A 143 10.85 10.72 5.09
CA ARG A 143 9.49 10.48 4.60
C ARG A 143 9.49 10.50 3.08
N ASP A 144 8.56 9.77 2.48
CA ASP A 144 8.22 9.82 1.05
C ASP A 144 9.44 9.57 0.14
N MET A 145 10.31 8.63 0.53
CA MET A 145 11.58 8.37 -0.14
C MET A 145 11.38 7.76 -1.53
N ALA A 146 10.39 6.86 -1.66
CA ALA A 146 10.05 6.23 -2.93
C ALA A 146 9.55 7.27 -3.94
N TYR A 147 8.54 8.03 -3.54
CA TYR A 147 7.96 9.12 -4.34
C TYR A 147 9.00 10.16 -4.76
N GLN A 148 9.87 10.60 -3.85
CA GLN A 148 10.94 11.55 -4.18
C GLN A 148 11.95 10.99 -5.18
N ALA A 149 12.28 9.70 -5.09
CA ALA A 149 13.18 9.07 -6.04
C ALA A 149 12.58 9.02 -7.45
N GLU A 150 11.29 8.67 -7.55
CA GLU A 150 10.54 8.65 -8.80
C GLU A 150 10.44 10.05 -9.43
N ARG A 151 10.13 11.07 -8.63
CA ARG A 151 10.10 12.47 -9.11
C ARG A 151 11.46 12.94 -9.62
N ARG A 152 12.55 12.57 -8.96
CA ARG A 152 13.91 12.87 -9.45
C ARG A 152 14.24 12.15 -10.75
N ALA A 153 13.84 10.88 -10.88
CA ALA A 153 14.04 10.12 -12.12
C ALA A 153 13.24 10.72 -13.28
N ALA A 154 11.98 11.07 -13.05
CA ALA A 154 11.12 11.71 -14.04
C ALA A 154 11.69 13.07 -14.48
N ALA A 155 12.16 13.90 -13.53
CA ALA A 155 12.77 15.19 -13.85
C ALA A 155 14.03 15.03 -14.72
N LYS A 156 14.90 14.04 -14.42
CA LYS A 156 16.09 13.75 -15.23
C LYS A 156 15.73 13.31 -16.65
N ASN A 157 14.68 12.51 -16.82
CA ASN A 157 14.23 12.05 -18.13
C ASN A 157 13.52 13.14 -18.95
N ALA A 158 13.06 14.21 -18.29
CA ALA A 158 12.39 15.34 -18.93
C ALA A 158 13.35 16.46 -19.40
N LEU A 159 14.63 16.43 -19.02
CA LEU A 159 15.63 17.34 -19.60
C LEU A 159 15.99 16.86 -21.02
N PRO A 160 15.91 17.74 -22.05
CA PRO A 160 16.36 17.36 -23.39
C PRO A 160 17.85 17.00 -23.34
N SER A 161 18.21 15.88 -23.98
CA SER A 161 19.60 15.57 -24.34
C SER A 161 20.20 16.82 -24.97
N ALA A 162 21.14 17.47 -24.29
CA ALA A 162 21.93 18.54 -24.88
C ALA A 162 22.51 17.98 -26.19
N ALA A 163 22.01 18.46 -27.32
CA ALA A 163 22.58 18.12 -28.60
C ALA A 163 24.06 18.53 -28.58
N PRO A 164 25.00 17.67 -29.01
CA PRO A 164 26.36 18.11 -29.22
C PRO A 164 26.36 19.04 -30.43
N GLY A 165 26.18 20.34 -30.18
CA GLY A 165 26.43 21.39 -31.15
C GLY A 165 27.93 21.47 -31.39
N GLY A 166 28.40 20.78 -32.43
CA GLY A 166 29.66 21.06 -33.12
C GLY A 166 29.39 21.13 -34.63
N PRO A 167 30.38 21.56 -35.43
CA PRO A 167 30.76 22.95 -35.62
C PRO A 167 30.40 23.45 -37.03
N VAL A 168 30.35 24.76 -37.23
CA VAL A 168 30.57 25.44 -38.52
C VAL A 168 31.31 26.76 -38.28
#